data_AF-A0A934I2H7-F1
#
_entry.id   AF-A0A934I2H7-F1
#
_cell.length_a   1.000
_cell.length_b   1.000
_cell.length_c   1.000
_cell.angle_alpha   90.00
_cell.angle_beta   90.00
_cell.angle_gamma   90.00
#
_symmetry.space_group_name_H-M   'P 1'
#
loop_
_entity.id
_entity.type
_entity.pdbx_description
1 polymer ?
#
loop_
_entity_poly.entity_id
_entity_poly.type
_entity_poly.pdbx_seq_one_letter_code
_entity_poly.pdbx_strand_id
1 'polypeptide(L)'
;MIWDDGSQIIYRQATKDLKITLPKNGKLSDIKLGIVKELRKKSNKELLDEKSELEVEILRTELYNIDTFMSIRFAFYAIVIALILVIKEININNYIGLIFSIMAFMLITFRCTSDNQKNRLLYYKFKLKCIEELLNINIKSKS
;
A
#
# COMPACT_ATOMS: atom_id res chain seq x y z
N MET A 1 -3.15 10.75 24.15
CA MET A 1 -2.13 10.93 23.10
C MET A 1 -2.70 10.31 21.84
N ILE A 2 -3.41 11.11 21.06
CA ILE A 2 -4.16 10.67 19.88
C ILE A 2 -3.15 10.61 18.74
N TRP A 3 -2.92 9.42 18.25
CA TRP A 3 -2.12 9.21 17.06
C TRP A 3 -2.95 9.71 15.88
N ASP A 4 -2.39 10.59 15.06
CA ASP A 4 -2.94 10.83 13.74
C ASP A 4 -2.75 9.51 12.96
N ASP A 5 -3.82 8.86 12.49
CA ASP A 5 -3.80 7.48 11.98
C ASP A 5 -2.66 7.24 10.95
N GLY A 6 -2.32 8.27 10.17
CA GLY A 6 -1.21 8.24 9.22
C GLY A 6 0.17 8.01 9.85
N SER A 7 0.42 8.49 11.06
CA SER A 7 1.73 8.36 11.74
C SER A 7 2.06 6.92 12.14
N GLN A 8 1.07 6.16 12.63
CA GLN A 8 1.25 4.74 12.94
C GLN A 8 1.45 3.89 11.68
N ILE A 9 0.74 4.24 10.60
CA ILE A 9 0.88 3.57 9.30
C ILE A 9 2.32 3.75 8.78
N ILE A 10 2.81 4.99 8.77
CA ILE A 10 4.17 5.32 8.32
C ILE A 10 5.21 4.58 9.18
N TYR A 11 5.07 4.60 10.51
CA TYR A 11 5.94 3.86 11.42
C TYR A 11 6.00 2.37 11.07
N ARG A 12 4.83 1.73 10.90
CA ARG A 12 4.74 0.28 10.63
C ARG A 12 5.34 -0.09 9.28
N GLN A 13 5.22 0.75 8.27
CA GLN A 13 5.82 0.49 6.96
C GLN A 13 7.32 0.79 6.95
N ALA A 14 7.76 1.88 7.58
CA ALA A 14 9.17 2.26 7.66
C ALA A 14 10.01 1.21 8.40
N THR A 15 9.51 0.70 9.53
CA THR A 15 10.17 -0.38 10.29
C THR A 15 10.31 -1.67 9.48
N LYS A 16 9.34 -1.98 8.62
CA LYS A 16 9.42 -3.15 7.72
C LYS A 16 10.41 -2.93 6.58
N ASP A 17 10.36 -1.76 5.94
CA ASP A 17 11.14 -1.43 4.75
C ASP A 17 12.63 -1.26 5.07
N LEU A 18 12.94 -0.48 6.11
CA LEU A 18 14.31 -0.13 6.48
C LEU A 18 14.92 -1.08 7.53
N LYS A 19 14.13 -2.04 8.06
CA LYS A 19 14.55 -2.98 9.12
C LYS A 19 15.15 -2.29 10.36
N ILE A 20 14.63 -1.11 10.69
CA ILE A 20 15.10 -0.29 11.82
C ILE A 20 14.12 -0.28 12.97
N THR A 21 14.64 0.00 14.17
CA THR A 21 13.81 0.28 15.35
C THR A 21 13.60 1.79 15.45
N LEU A 22 12.40 2.24 15.09
CA LEU A 22 11.96 3.62 15.28
C LEU A 22 11.35 3.81 16.68
N PRO A 23 11.31 5.04 17.23
CA PRO A 23 10.65 5.30 18.49
C PRO A 23 9.14 5.00 18.37
N LYS A 24 8.68 3.96 19.08
CA LYS A 24 7.30 3.42 19.02
C LYS A 24 6.22 4.36 19.54
N ASN A 25 6.60 5.48 20.17
CA ASN A 25 5.73 6.54 20.74
C ASN A 25 6.12 7.96 20.25
N GLY A 26 6.91 8.06 19.17
CA GLY A 26 7.38 9.34 18.65
C GLY A 26 6.31 10.10 17.87
N LYS A 27 6.39 11.44 17.87
CA LYS A 27 5.63 12.27 16.93
C LYS A 27 6.07 11.94 15.50
N LEU A 28 5.26 12.30 14.49
CA LEU A 28 5.62 12.13 13.07
C LEU A 28 7.00 12.73 12.74
N SER A 29 7.39 13.81 13.43
CA SER A 29 8.73 14.41 13.35
C SER A 29 9.85 13.44 13.74
N ASP A 30 9.65 12.62 14.77
CA ASP A 30 10.67 11.70 15.29
C ASP A 30 10.83 10.50 14.36
N ILE A 31 9.71 10.03 13.81
CA ILE A 31 9.67 9.01 12.74
C ILE A 31 10.42 9.52 11.51
N LYS A 32 10.15 10.78 11.10
CA LYS A 32 10.84 11.44 9.99
C LYS A 32 12.34 11.48 10.21
N LEU A 33 12.79 11.94 11.39
CA LEU A 33 14.21 12.02 11.73
C LEU A 33 14.90 10.65 11.64
N GLY A 34 14.23 9.60 12.12
CA GLY A 34 14.75 8.23 12.01
C GLY A 34 14.89 7.75 10.57
N ILE A 35 13.88 7.99 9.73
CA ILE A 35 13.92 7.65 8.30
C ILE A 35 15.02 8.44 7.58
N VAL A 36 15.09 9.76 7.81
CA VAL A 36 16.11 10.64 7.23
C VAL A 36 17.52 10.22 7.65
N LYS A 37 17.72 9.79 8.90
CA LYS A 37 19.01 9.30 9.39
C LYS A 37 19.50 8.06 8.61
N GLU A 38 18.60 7.15 8.28
CA GLU A 38 18.94 5.99 7.44
C GLU A 38 19.16 6.38 5.99
N LEU A 39 18.30 7.23 5.42
CA LEU A 39 18.44 7.71 4.05
C LEU A 39 19.76 8.49 3.84
N ARG A 40 20.23 9.23 4.84
CA ARG A 40 21.54 9.92 4.80
C ARG A 40 22.74 9.00 4.66
N LYS A 41 22.61 7.71 4.96
CA LYS A 41 23.69 6.73 4.76
C LYS A 41 23.89 6.41 3.27
N LYS A 42 22.89 6.69 2.44
CA LYS A 42 22.93 6.47 1.00
C LYS A 42 23.64 7.62 0.28
N SER A 43 24.30 7.31 -0.81
CA SER A 43 24.89 8.33 -1.69
C SER A 43 23.81 9.11 -2.44
N ASN A 44 24.15 10.31 -2.94
CA ASN A 44 23.22 11.09 -3.76
C ASN A 44 22.72 10.34 -5.00
N LYS A 45 23.56 9.47 -5.58
CA LYS A 45 23.19 8.64 -6.72
C LYS A 45 22.13 7.61 -6.31
N GLU A 46 22.38 6.87 -5.22
CA GLU A 46 21.42 5.90 -4.68
C GLU A 46 20.09 6.54 -4.28
N LEU A 47 20.13 7.77 -3.75
CA LEU A 47 18.92 8.53 -3.42
C LEU A 47 18.12 8.93 -4.67
N LEU A 48 18.79 9.26 -5.78
CA LEU A 48 18.13 9.55 -7.06
C LEU A 48 17.54 8.29 -7.70
N ASP A 49 18.27 7.17 -7.65
CA ASP A 49 17.79 5.88 -8.13
C ASP A 49 16.56 5.44 -7.33
N GLU A 50 16.61 5.51 -6.01
CA GLU A 50 15.48 5.19 -5.13
C GLU A 50 14.30 6.16 -5.29
N LYS A 51 14.56 7.44 -5.59
CA LYS A 51 13.52 8.42 -5.95
C LYS A 51 12.77 7.96 -7.19
N SER A 52 13.49 7.63 -8.26
CA SER A 52 12.93 7.17 -9.53
C SER A 52 12.09 5.90 -9.35
N GLU A 53 12.62 4.92 -8.61
CA GLU A 53 11.89 3.68 -8.29
C GLU A 53 10.60 3.95 -7.52
N LEU A 54 10.63 4.85 -6.53
CA LEU A 54 9.45 5.21 -5.75
C LEU A 54 8.39 5.94 -6.59
N GLU A 55 8.79 6.82 -7.50
CA GLU A 55 7.87 7.51 -8.40
C GLU A 55 7.15 6.52 -9.32
N VAL A 56 7.89 5.55 -9.88
CA VAL A 56 7.31 4.47 -10.69
C VAL A 56 6.33 3.62 -9.87
N GLU A 57 6.70 3.24 -8.66
CA GLU A 57 5.84 2.39 -7.80
C GLU A 57 4.58 3.14 -7.33
N ILE A 58 4.69 4.46 -7.05
CA ILE A 58 3.54 5.32 -6.74
C ILE A 58 2.60 5.36 -7.94
N LEU A 59 3.11 5.67 -9.13
CA LEU A 59 2.29 5.71 -10.35
C LEU A 59 1.63 4.37 -10.63
N ARG A 60 2.37 3.27 -10.48
CA ARG A 60 1.84 1.91 -10.64
C ARG A 60 0.70 1.64 -9.66
N THR A 61 0.87 2.01 -8.39
CA THR A 61 -0.13 1.79 -7.34
C THR A 61 -1.37 2.68 -7.55
N GLU A 62 -1.20 3.91 -8.04
CA GLU A 62 -2.30 4.83 -8.34
C GLU A 62 -3.08 4.43 -9.61
N LEU A 63 -2.39 3.93 -10.64
CA LEU A 63 -3.00 3.43 -11.87
C LEU A 63 -3.77 2.13 -11.65
N TYR A 64 -3.31 1.28 -10.72
CA TYR A 64 -4.02 0.07 -10.33
C TYR A 64 -5.19 0.43 -9.41
N ASN A 65 -6.28 0.90 -10.01
CA ASN A 65 -7.52 1.12 -9.27
C ASN A 65 -8.14 -0.23 -8.89
N ILE A 66 -7.71 -0.75 -7.74
CA ILE A 66 -8.05 -2.07 -7.22
C ILE A 66 -9.57 -2.28 -7.15
N ASP A 67 -10.31 -1.21 -6.82
CA ASP A 67 -11.77 -1.25 -6.72
C ASP A 67 -12.42 -1.56 -8.07
N THR A 68 -11.94 -0.93 -9.15
CA THR A 68 -12.41 -1.17 -10.52
C THR A 68 -12.00 -2.55 -11.02
N PHE A 69 -10.75 -2.96 -10.80
CA PHE A 69 -10.26 -4.27 -11.20
C PHE A 69 -11.07 -5.41 -10.58
N MET A 70 -11.44 -5.27 -9.30
CA MET A 70 -12.18 -6.30 -8.58
C MET A 70 -13.66 -6.32 -8.94
N SER A 71 -14.27 -5.18 -9.19
CA SER A 71 -15.65 -5.11 -9.69
C SER A 71 -15.80 -5.91 -11.00
N ILE A 72 -14.83 -5.77 -11.91
CA ILE A 72 -14.79 -6.55 -13.17
C ILE A 72 -14.63 -8.04 -12.90
N ARG A 73 -13.75 -8.43 -11.97
CA ARG A 73 -13.52 -9.85 -11.61
C ARG A 73 -14.74 -10.49 -10.95
N PHE A 74 -15.42 -9.79 -10.04
CA PHE A 74 -16.66 -10.29 -9.44
C PHE A 74 -17.77 -10.46 -10.46
N ALA A 75 -17.93 -9.51 -11.39
CA ALA A 75 -18.88 -9.63 -12.48
C ALA A 75 -18.57 -10.87 -13.36
N PHE A 76 -17.29 -11.07 -13.70
CA PHE A 76 -16.84 -12.26 -14.44
C PHE A 76 -17.16 -13.56 -13.68
N TYR A 77 -16.84 -13.65 -12.39
CA TYR A 77 -17.14 -14.84 -11.60
C TYR A 77 -18.64 -15.11 -11.48
N ALA A 78 -19.46 -14.07 -11.32
CA ALA A 78 -20.92 -14.21 -11.30
C ALA A 78 -21.44 -14.80 -12.63
N ILE A 79 -20.92 -14.32 -13.77
CA ILE A 79 -21.27 -14.85 -15.10
C ILE A 79 -20.86 -16.32 -15.24
N VAL A 80 -19.65 -16.68 -14.85
CA VAL A 80 -19.15 -18.07 -14.92
C VAL A 80 -19.99 -19.00 -14.04
N ILE A 81 -20.31 -18.58 -12.81
CA ILE A 81 -21.17 -19.35 -11.90
C ILE A 81 -22.55 -19.53 -12.52
N ALA A 82 -23.16 -18.46 -13.06
CA ALA A 82 -24.46 -18.54 -13.72
C ALA A 82 -24.46 -19.54 -14.89
N LEU A 83 -23.44 -19.51 -15.75
CA LEU A 83 -23.30 -20.46 -16.86
C LEU A 83 -23.18 -21.91 -16.38
N ILE A 84 -22.39 -22.17 -15.35
CA ILE A 84 -22.23 -23.53 -14.79
C ILE A 84 -23.56 -24.05 -14.27
N LEU A 85 -24.31 -23.22 -13.55
CA LEU A 85 -25.61 -23.61 -12.98
C LEU A 85 -26.63 -23.96 -14.06
N VAL A 86 -26.67 -23.17 -15.14
CA VAL A 86 -27.55 -23.42 -16.29
C VAL A 86 -27.18 -24.71 -17.01
N ILE A 87 -25.89 -24.92 -17.30
CA ILE A 87 -25.42 -26.10 -18.05
C ILE A 87 -25.62 -27.41 -17.26
N LYS A 88 -25.44 -27.36 -15.94
CA LYS A 88 -25.47 -28.55 -15.08
C LYS A 88 -26.82 -28.79 -14.41
N GLU A 89 -27.82 -27.93 -14.66
CA GLU A 89 -29.14 -27.95 -13.99
C GLU A 89 -29.01 -28.05 -12.46
N ILE A 90 -28.01 -27.37 -11.89
CA ILE A 90 -27.73 -27.45 -10.45
C ILE A 90 -28.76 -26.62 -9.70
N ASN A 91 -29.44 -27.23 -8.73
CA ASN A 91 -30.31 -26.51 -7.81
C ASN A 91 -29.47 -25.64 -6.86
N ILE A 92 -29.51 -24.32 -7.09
CA ILE A 92 -28.72 -23.33 -6.33
C ILE A 92 -29.08 -23.27 -4.85
N ASN A 93 -30.30 -23.67 -4.46
CA ASN A 93 -30.76 -23.55 -3.07
C ASN A 93 -29.85 -24.30 -2.10
N ASN A 94 -29.22 -25.40 -2.55
CA ASN A 94 -28.31 -26.20 -1.74
C ASN A 94 -26.92 -25.56 -1.57
N TYR A 95 -26.56 -24.57 -2.40
CA TYR A 95 -25.22 -23.97 -2.43
C TYR A 95 -25.20 -22.48 -2.08
N ILE A 96 -26.37 -21.87 -1.87
CA ILE A 96 -26.48 -20.43 -1.68
C ILE A 96 -25.66 -19.93 -0.47
N GLY A 97 -25.67 -20.69 0.63
CA GLY A 97 -24.87 -20.37 1.82
C GLY A 97 -23.36 -20.44 1.58
N LEU A 98 -22.91 -21.41 0.77
CA LEU A 98 -21.51 -21.56 0.39
C LEU A 98 -21.07 -20.42 -0.54
N ILE A 99 -21.91 -20.04 -1.50
CA ILE A 99 -21.66 -18.90 -2.40
C ILE A 99 -21.52 -17.60 -1.60
N PHE A 100 -22.45 -17.32 -0.68
CA PHE A 100 -22.38 -16.13 0.17
C PHE A 100 -21.15 -16.13 1.08
N SER A 101 -20.77 -17.29 1.65
CA SER A 101 -19.57 -17.42 2.47
C SER A 101 -18.29 -17.10 1.68
N ILE A 102 -18.17 -17.64 0.46
CA ILE A 102 -17.04 -17.37 -0.43
C ILE A 102 -16.99 -15.89 -0.81
N MET A 103 -18.13 -15.29 -1.16
CA MET A 103 -18.20 -13.86 -1.48
C MET A 103 -17.79 -12.99 -0.29
N ALA A 104 -18.27 -13.30 0.92
CA ALA A 104 -17.88 -12.58 2.14
C ALA A 104 -16.38 -12.68 2.40
N PHE A 105 -15.79 -13.88 2.24
CA PHE A 105 -14.35 -14.08 2.38
C PHE A 105 -13.55 -13.25 1.35
N MET A 106 -13.99 -13.23 0.08
CA MET A 106 -13.35 -12.41 -0.94
C MET A 106 -13.44 -10.91 -0.63
N LEU A 107 -14.58 -10.43 -0.14
CA LEU A 107 -14.74 -9.01 0.24
C LEU A 107 -13.84 -8.61 1.40
N ILE A 108 -13.68 -9.47 2.41
CA ILE A 108 -12.80 -9.20 3.56
C ILE A 108 -11.33 -9.15 3.10
N THR A 109 -10.88 -10.17 2.36
CA THR A 109 -9.50 -10.23 1.85
C THR A 109 -9.19 -9.06 0.92
N PHE A 110 -10.16 -8.65 0.11
CA PHE A 110 -10.09 -7.47 -0.73
C PHE A 110 -9.91 -6.19 0.08
N ARG A 111 -10.78 -5.95 1.08
CA ARG A 111 -10.71 -4.77 1.93
C ARG A 111 -9.34 -4.66 2.59
N CYS A 112 -8.85 -5.77 3.18
CA CYS A 112 -7.52 -5.83 3.77
C CYS A 112 -6.40 -5.50 2.77
N THR A 113 -6.54 -5.94 1.51
CA THR A 113 -5.56 -5.67 0.45
C THR A 113 -5.59 -4.19 0.03
N SER A 114 -6.78 -3.63 -0.19
CA SER A 114 -6.97 -2.21 -0.54
C SER A 114 -6.41 -1.29 0.56
N ASP A 115 -6.73 -1.58 1.83
CA ASP A 115 -6.20 -0.82 2.96
C ASP A 115 -4.67 -0.92 3.06
N ASN A 116 -4.10 -2.11 2.85
CA ASN A 116 -2.65 -2.28 2.82
C ASN A 116 -1.98 -1.50 1.69
N GLN A 117 -2.60 -1.42 0.52
CA GLN A 117 -2.07 -0.63 -0.59
C GLN A 117 -2.15 0.88 -0.31
N LYS A 118 -3.27 1.38 0.20
CA LYS A 118 -3.41 2.79 0.62
C LYS A 118 -2.34 3.14 1.67
N ASN A 119 -2.12 2.26 2.62
CA ASN A 119 -1.09 2.41 3.65
C ASN A 119 0.34 2.44 3.07
N ARG A 120 0.64 1.60 2.08
CA ARG A 120 1.93 1.61 1.37
C ARG A 120 2.11 2.89 0.56
N LEU A 121 1.07 3.33 -0.15
CA LEU A 121 1.08 4.55 -0.93
C LEU A 121 1.36 5.78 -0.05
N LEU A 122 0.71 5.86 1.12
CA LEU A 122 0.97 6.91 2.10
C LEU A 122 2.44 6.93 2.53
N TYR A 123 3.00 5.76 2.83
CA TYR A 123 4.42 5.63 3.19
C TYR A 123 5.35 6.02 2.03
N TYR A 124 5.11 5.58 0.81
CA TYR A 124 5.96 5.92 -0.34
C TYR A 124 5.97 7.42 -0.63
N LYS A 125 4.80 8.08 -0.57
CA LYS A 125 4.73 9.55 -0.68
C LYS A 125 5.51 10.25 0.43
N PHE A 126 5.43 9.74 1.65
CA PHE A 126 6.19 10.29 2.78
C PHE A 126 7.71 10.11 2.61
N LYS A 127 8.15 8.91 2.20
CA LYS A 127 9.55 8.59 1.94
C LYS A 127 10.11 9.45 0.80
N LEU A 128 9.36 9.60 -0.30
CA LEU A 128 9.71 10.45 -1.43
C LEU A 128 9.99 11.89 -0.97
N LYS A 129 9.08 12.46 -0.18
CA LYS A 129 9.27 13.80 0.39
C LYS A 129 10.55 13.91 1.24
N CYS A 130 10.89 12.89 2.01
CA CYS A 130 12.13 12.87 2.80
C CYS A 130 13.38 12.85 1.91
N ILE A 131 13.34 12.11 0.80
CA ILE A 131 14.44 12.06 -0.18
C ILE A 131 14.63 13.42 -0.87
N GLU A 132 13.53 14.06 -1.29
CA GLU A 132 13.58 15.38 -1.93
C GLU A 132 14.14 16.46 -1.01
N GLU A 133 13.74 16.46 0.26
CA GLU A 133 14.31 17.37 1.26
C GLU A 133 15.83 17.16 1.43
N LEU A 134 16.30 15.90 1.45
CA LEU A 134 17.73 15.59 1.55
C LEU A 134 18.52 16.05 0.32
N LEU A 135 18.01 15.80 -0.89
CA LEU A 135 18.64 16.22 -2.12
C LEU A 135 18.73 17.76 -2.21
N ASN A 136 17.67 18.47 -1.83
CA ASN A 136 17.64 19.94 -1.81
C ASN A 136 18.65 20.54 -0.81
N ILE A 137 18.84 19.91 0.36
CA ILE A 137 19.85 20.35 1.34
C ILE A 137 21.27 20.14 0.78
N ASN A 138 21.53 19.00 0.16
CA ASN A 138 22.86 18.68 -0.39
C ASN A 138 23.25 19.57 -1.59
N ILE A 139 22.27 20.07 -2.33
CA ILE A 139 22.50 21.05 -3.41
C ILE A 139 22.84 22.42 -2.80
N LYS A 140 22.09 22.88 -1.80
CA LYS A 140 22.36 24.15 -1.10
C LYS A 140 23.69 24.18 -0.35
N SER A 141 24.16 23.05 0.17
CA SER A 141 25.46 22.98 0.85
C SER A 141 26.67 22.96 -0.10
N LYS A 142 26.44 22.75 -1.41
CA LYS A 142 27.48 22.78 -2.46
C LYS A 142 27.53 24.10 -3.22
N SER A 143 26.54 24.97 -3.03
CA SER A 143 26.53 26.36 -3.51
C SER A 143 27.15 27.29 -2.48
#